data_AF-A0A5P9PCK8-F1
#
_entry.id   AF-A0A5P9PCK8-F1
#
_cell.length_a   1.000
_cell.length_b   1.000
_cell.length_c   1.000
_cell.angle_alpha   90.00
_cell.angle_beta   90.00
_cell.angle_gamma   90.00
#
_symmetry.space_group_name_H-M   'P 1'
#
loop_
_entity.id
_entity.type
_entity.pdbx_description
1 polymer ?
#
loop_
_entity_poly.entity_id
_entity_poly.type
_entity_poly.pdbx_seq_one_letter_code
_entity_poly.pdbx_strand_id
1 'polypeptide(L)'
;MRVTTVQVRFFASARAATGVDSEVLTLPAGSSVAEAVEQLRQRHPERLPKVLEVASFLLDGVAVRDTSFRLPDGAELDVLPPFAGG
;
A
#
# COMPACT_ATOMS: atom_id res chain seq x y z
N MET A 1 18.21 9.73 -10.89
CA MET A 1 17.39 9.78 -9.66
C MET A 1 17.53 8.46 -8.93
N ARG A 2 17.69 8.47 -7.61
CA ARG A 2 17.62 7.23 -6.81
C ARG A 2 16.15 6.88 -6.60
N VAL A 3 15.86 5.59 -6.52
CA VAL A 3 14.51 5.04 -6.29
C VAL A 3 14.52 4.18 -5.04
N THR A 4 13.33 3.96 -4.49
CA THR A 4 13.03 2.94 -3.48
C THR A 4 12.04 1.96 -4.08
N THR A 5 12.27 0.69 -3.84
CA THR A 5 11.38 -0.41 -4.23
C THR A 5 10.60 -0.88 -3.01
N VAL A 6 9.29 -1.03 -3.13
CA VAL A 6 8.42 -1.49 -2.03
C VAL A 6 7.54 -2.62 -2.54
N GLN A 7 7.52 -3.73 -1.79
CA GLN A 7 6.62 -4.85 -2.04
C GLN A 7 5.28 -4.56 -1.39
N VAL A 8 4.23 -4.33 -2.17
CA VAL A 8 2.87 -4.12 -1.63
C VAL A 8 2.12 -5.44 -1.65
N ARG A 9 1.52 -5.82 -0.52
CA ARG A 9 0.68 -7.01 -0.40
C ARG A 9 -0.76 -6.64 -0.13
N PHE A 10 -1.68 -7.24 -0.88
CA PHE A 10 -3.09 -6.95 -0.78
C PHE A 10 -3.84 -8.08 -0.09
N PHE A 11 -4.71 -7.71 0.85
CA PHE A 11 -5.53 -8.67 1.58
C PHE A 11 -7.02 -8.41 1.37
N ALA A 12 -7.83 -9.45 1.54
CA ALA A 12 -9.29 -9.37 1.51
C ALA A 12 -9.84 -8.55 0.32
N SER A 13 -10.60 -7.48 0.60
CA SER A 13 -11.20 -6.63 -0.43
C SER A 13 -10.18 -5.85 -1.26
N ALA A 14 -8.97 -5.60 -0.75
CA ALA A 14 -7.89 -4.99 -1.54
C ALA A 14 -7.41 -5.97 -2.62
N ARG A 15 -7.21 -7.25 -2.25
CA ARG A 15 -6.86 -8.30 -3.22
C ARG A 15 -7.96 -8.48 -4.27
N ALA A 16 -9.22 -8.45 -3.85
CA ALA A 16 -10.35 -8.51 -4.78
C ALA A 16 -10.46 -7.28 -5.69
N ALA A 17 -9.98 -6.12 -5.25
CA ALA A 17 -9.96 -4.89 -6.02
C ALA A 17 -8.81 -4.83 -7.03
N THR A 18 -7.64 -5.39 -6.71
CA THR A 18 -6.46 -5.40 -7.59
C THR A 18 -6.36 -6.64 -8.46
N GLY A 19 -7.00 -7.74 -8.07
CA GLY A 19 -6.91 -9.04 -8.75
C GLY A 19 -5.57 -9.76 -8.55
N VAL A 20 -4.66 -9.21 -7.73
CA VAL A 20 -3.32 -9.76 -7.47
C VAL A 20 -3.03 -9.82 -5.97
N ASP A 21 -2.25 -10.81 -5.55
CA ASP A 21 -1.81 -10.95 -4.15
C ASP A 21 -0.84 -9.85 -3.73
N SER A 22 0.01 -9.42 -4.65
CA SER A 22 1.05 -8.45 -4.36
C SER A 22 1.59 -7.81 -5.64
N GLU A 23 2.12 -6.60 -5.53
CA GLU A 23 2.83 -5.92 -6.61
C GLU A 23 4.02 -5.12 -6.09
N VAL A 24 4.97 -4.85 -6.98
CA VAL A 24 6.11 -3.97 -6.66
C VAL A 24 5.79 -2.54 -7.08
N LEU A 25 6.04 -1.60 -6.17
CA LEU A 25 6.11 -0.16 -6.46
C LEU A 25 7.56 0.28 -6.54
N THR A 26 7.88 1.05 -7.57
CA THR A 26 9.13 1.81 -7.65
C THR A 26 8.79 3.29 -7.53
N LEU A 27 9.28 3.92 -6.47
CA LEU A 27 9.00 5.32 -6.13
C LEU A 27 10.32 6.10 -6.03
N PRO A 28 10.31 7.43 -6.14
CA PRO A 28 11.49 8.24 -5.82
C PRO A 28 12.04 7.90 -4.43
N ALA A 29 13.37 7.88 -4.29
CA ALA A 29 14.00 7.63 -3.00
C ALA A 29 13.57 8.70 -1.98
N GLY A 30 13.17 8.24 -0.78
CA GLY A 30 12.65 9.11 0.27
C GLY A 30 11.13 9.32 0.22
N SER A 31 10.43 8.64 -0.70
CA SER A 31 8.98 8.68 -0.73
C SER A 31 8.33 8.13 0.55
N SER A 32 7.16 8.65 0.87
CA SER A 32 6.39 8.29 2.07
C SER A 32 5.35 7.21 1.79
N VAL A 33 4.81 6.60 2.86
CA VAL A 33 3.68 5.67 2.76
C VAL A 33 2.48 6.34 2.06
N ALA A 34 2.21 7.62 2.34
CA ALA A 34 1.13 8.37 1.69
C ALA A 34 1.31 8.44 0.16
N GLU A 35 2.54 8.66 -0.31
CA GLU A 35 2.84 8.69 -1.75
C GLU A 35 2.72 7.31 -2.40
N ALA A 36 3.09 6.23 -1.68
CA ALA A 36 2.82 4.87 -2.16
C ALA A 36 1.31 4.60 -2.28
N VAL A 37 0.52 5.00 -1.29
CA VAL A 37 -0.94 4.86 -1.32
C VAL A 37 -1.56 5.64 -2.49
N GLU A 38 -1.07 6.85 -2.76
CA GLU A 38 -1.52 7.63 -3.92
C GLU A 38 -1.15 6.96 -5.25
N GLN A 39 0.08 6.43 -5.36
CA GLN A 39 0.50 5.65 -6.53
C GLN A 39 -0.41 4.43 -6.75
N LEU A 40 -0.81 3.73 -5.69
CA LEU A 40 -1.76 2.61 -5.75
C LEU A 40 -3.14 3.05 -6.25
N ARG A 41 -3.64 4.19 -5.78
CA ARG A 41 -4.92 4.77 -6.26
C ARG A 41 -4.88 5.04 -7.76
N GLN A 42 -3.77 5.56 -8.26
CA GLN A 42 -3.59 5.85 -9.68
C GLN A 42 -3.45 4.60 -10.55
N ARG A 43 -2.77 3.55 -10.04
CA ARG A 43 -2.60 2.27 -10.76
C ARG A 43 -3.90 1.46 -10.83
N HIS A 44 -4.74 1.54 -9.81
CA HIS A 44 -5.98 0.76 -9.69
C HIS A 44 -7.21 1.67 -9.48
N PRO A 45 -7.56 2.56 -10.42
CA PRO A 45 -8.47 3.69 -10.17
C PRO A 45 -9.92 3.32 -9.86
N GLU A 46 -10.36 2.09 -10.16
CA GLU A 46 -11.77 1.72 -10.05
C GLU A 46 -12.20 1.35 -8.63
N ARG A 47 -11.67 0.24 -8.10
CA ARG A 47 -12.15 -0.36 -6.84
C ARG A 47 -11.23 -0.07 -5.66
N LEU A 48 -9.93 0.04 -5.89
CA LEU A 48 -8.94 0.17 -4.83
C LEU A 48 -9.04 1.49 -4.03
N PRO A 49 -9.37 2.67 -4.62
CA PRO A 49 -9.40 3.93 -3.87
C PRO A 49 -10.37 3.90 -2.68
N LYS A 50 -11.54 3.30 -2.85
CA LYS A 50 -12.54 3.14 -1.78
C LYS A 50 -12.05 2.19 -0.68
N VAL A 51 -11.29 1.16 -1.05
CA VAL A 51 -10.70 0.24 -0.07
C VAL A 51 -9.60 0.93 0.74
N LEU A 52 -8.75 1.72 0.07
CA LEU A 52 -7.65 2.46 0.70
C LEU A 52 -8.11 3.57 1.65
N GLU A 53 -9.37 4.04 1.56
CA GLU A 53 -9.93 5.03 2.50
C GLU A 53 -10.15 4.47 3.90
N VAL A 54 -10.40 3.16 4.01
CA VAL A 54 -10.71 2.49 5.28
C VAL A 54 -9.64 1.47 5.69
N ALA A 55 -8.68 1.20 4.81
CA ALA A 55 -7.60 0.25 5.09
C ALA A 55 -6.61 0.79 6.13
N SER A 56 -6.09 -0.14 6.93
CA SER A 56 -4.88 0.05 7.73
C SER A 56 -3.67 -0.44 6.95
N PHE A 57 -2.49 0.09 7.28
CA PHE A 57 -1.24 -0.29 6.63
C PHE A 57 -0.24 -0.83 7.65
N LEU A 58 0.49 -1.89 7.27
CA LEU A 58 1.68 -2.33 7.99
C LEU A 58 2.90 -2.10 7.11
N LEU A 59 3.95 -1.51 7.67
CA LEU A 59 5.26 -1.41 7.04
C LEU A 59 6.20 -2.36 7.77
N ASP A 60 6.70 -3.37 7.06
CA ASP A 60 7.52 -4.46 7.61
C ASP A 60 6.87 -5.11 8.85
N GLY A 61 5.56 -5.33 8.79
CA GLY A 61 4.76 -5.90 9.88
C GLY A 61 4.42 -4.92 11.02
N VAL A 62 4.86 -3.66 10.96
CA VAL A 62 4.58 -2.64 11.98
C VAL A 62 3.45 -1.72 11.53
N ALA A 63 2.44 -1.51 12.38
CA ALA A 63 1.32 -0.64 12.07
C ALA A 63 1.75 0.80 11.79
N VAL A 64 1.41 1.30 10.61
CA VAL A 64 1.67 2.69 10.20
C VAL A 64 0.61 3.58 10.83
N ARG A 65 1.01 4.38 11.82
CA ARG A 65 0.16 5.41 12.44
C ARG A 65 0.33 6.78 11.80
N ASP A 66 1.47 6.99 11.14
CA ASP A 66 1.82 8.23 10.46
C ASP A 66 2.27 7.89 9.03
N THR A 67 1.44 8.26 8.06
CA THR A 67 1.69 7.97 6.63
C THR A 67 2.76 8.87 6.03
N SER A 68 3.27 9.87 6.75
CA SER A 68 4.43 10.67 6.33
C SER A 68 5.76 9.92 6.50
N PHE A 69 5.74 8.76 7.17
CA PHE A 69 6.92 7.91 7.33
C PHE A 69 7.50 7.51 5.97
N ARG A 70 8.83 7.61 5.85
CA ARG A 70 9.55 7.30 4.61
C ARG A 70 9.69 5.80 4.43
N LEU A 71 9.46 5.34 3.20
CA LEU A 71 9.62 3.95 2.82
C LEU A 71 11.11 3.61 2.69
N PRO A 72 11.62 2.64 3.47
CA PRO A 72 12.92 2.04 3.21
C PRO A 72 12.93 1.35 1.84
N ASP A 73 14.10 1.27 1.22
CA ASP A 73 14.26 0.43 0.02
C ASP A 73 14.15 -1.05 0.40
N GLY A 74 13.36 -1.80 -0.37
CA GLY A 74 13.06 -3.20 -0.12
C GLY A 74 11.99 -3.46 0.94
N ALA A 75 11.32 -2.43 1.45
CA ALA A 75 10.29 -2.60 2.49
C ALA A 75 9.04 -3.33 1.97
N GLU A 76 8.31 -3.95 2.89
CA GLU A 76 7.02 -4.58 2.65
C GLU A 76 5.89 -3.70 3.20
N LEU A 77 4.89 -3.39 2.36
CA LEU A 77 3.71 -2.63 2.74
C LEU A 77 2.45 -3.51 2.60
N ASP A 78 1.87 -3.91 3.72
CA ASP A 78 0.61 -4.63 3.75
C ASP A 78 -0.58 -3.65 3.71
N VAL A 79 -1.52 -3.89 2.80
CA VAL A 79 -2.81 -3.19 2.74
C VAL A 79 -3.87 -4.07 3.37
N LEU A 80 -4.37 -3.65 4.54
CA LEU A 80 -5.31 -4.40 5.38
C LEU A 80 -6.65 -3.65 5.46
N PRO A 81 -7.61 -3.95 4.57
CA PRO A 81 -8.97 -3.48 4.73
C PRO A 81 -9.57 -3.95 6.07
N PRO A 82 -10.55 -3.22 6.62
CA PRO A 82 -11.26 -3.70 7.81
C PRO A 82 -11.86 -5.07 7.50
N PHE A 83 -11.78 -5.97 8.48
CA PHE A 83 -12.43 -7.26 8.36
C PHE A 83 -13.92 -7.04 8.17
N ALA A 84 -14.44 -7.42 7.00
CA ALA A 84 -15.87 -7.57 6.78
C ALA A 84 -16.33 -8.87 7.45
N GLY A 85 -16.25 -8.90 8.79
CA GLY A 85 -16.91 -9.93 9.58
C GLY A 85 -18.41 -9.73 9.44
N GLY A 86 -19.09 -10.67 8.80
CA GLY A 86 -20.54 -10.80 8.84
C GLY A 86 -21.03 -11.30 10.19
#